data_AF-A0A537Y704-F1
#
_entry.id   AF-A0A537Y704-F1
#
_cell.length_a   1.000
_cell.length_b   1.000
_cell.length_c   1.000
_cell.angle_alpha   90.00
_cell.angle_beta   90.00
_cell.angle_gamma   90.00
#
_symmetry.space_group_name_H-M   'P 1'
#
loop_
_entity.id
_entity.type
_entity.pdbx_description
1 polymer ?
#
loop_
_entity_poly.entity_id
_entity_poly.type
_entity_poly.pdbx_seq_one_letter_code
_entity_poly.pdbx_strand_id
1 'polypeptide(L)'
;MVTMSTVDSQDPMQDPLHEPAERPTPINPTSASLLGYLYWQSMSGGEIVAAVEASVGHFWNVTRSQIYRELQALASSGLVELGEVGPRRRAPYAITDRGREAFLAWLEIDPGPDVMRSPFLLKFFFAPLLPDETLRRFVGIVRPRHEEALAYYRNLLPAIVRTDPAPAHVVRLAIAYEEGMLNWLDAIPWGKLAAEDLDPGEPVPDELQPEPDPKPDPKPEPESDPDPIPEPDRT
;
A
#
# COMPACT_ATOMS: atom_id res chain seq x y z
N MET A 1 -24.32 64.14 30.82
CA MET A 1 -25.35 63.13 30.45
C MET A 1 -24.96 62.60 29.08
N VAL A 2 -24.29 61.44 28.97
CA VAL A 2 -24.91 60.10 28.78
C VAL A 2 -25.59 60.07 27.40
N THR A 3 -24.97 59.70 26.26
CA THR A 3 -24.41 58.42 25.72
C THR A 3 -25.29 57.80 24.62
N MET A 4 -24.61 57.11 23.68
CA MET A 4 -25.04 56.13 22.66
C MET A 4 -25.47 56.71 21.31
N SER A 5 -24.69 56.63 20.23
CA SER A 5 -24.07 55.48 19.52
C SER A 5 -25.05 54.78 18.57
N THR A 6 -24.83 54.91 17.26
CA THR A 6 -25.09 53.88 16.24
C THR A 6 -24.19 54.15 15.03
N VAL A 7 -23.05 53.44 15.04
CA VAL A 7 -22.41 52.71 13.94
C VAL A 7 -22.21 53.44 12.60
N ASP A 8 -21.01 53.98 12.44
CA ASP A 8 -20.37 54.28 11.16
C ASP A 8 -19.63 53.02 10.65
N SER A 9 -19.75 52.76 9.36
CA SER A 9 -19.12 51.66 8.65
C SER A 9 -17.65 51.98 8.40
N GLN A 10 -16.74 51.22 9.01
CA GLN A 10 -15.40 51.03 8.44
C GLN A 10 -14.99 49.57 8.56
N ASP A 11 -14.89 48.97 7.38
CA ASP A 11 -14.19 47.75 7.05
C ASP A 11 -12.71 47.86 7.46
N PRO A 12 -12.20 47.04 8.40
CA PRO A 12 -10.79 46.96 8.65
C PRO A 12 -10.25 45.62 8.15
N MET A 13 -9.39 45.74 7.15
CA MET A 13 -8.13 45.01 7.08
C MET A 13 -8.27 43.50 6.83
N GLN A 14 -8.19 43.19 5.53
CA GLN A 14 -7.56 42.00 4.97
C GLN A 14 -6.48 41.43 5.92
N ASP A 15 -6.83 40.37 6.63
CA ASP A 15 -5.86 39.41 7.15
C ASP A 15 -5.39 38.60 5.92
N PRO A 16 -4.15 38.79 5.45
CA PRO A 16 -3.70 38.08 4.27
C PRO A 16 -3.54 36.61 4.67
N LEU A 17 -4.47 35.80 4.18
CA LEU A 17 -4.32 34.38 3.87
C LEU A 17 -3.11 33.77 4.61
N HIS A 18 -3.36 33.18 5.78
CA HIS A 18 -2.53 32.06 6.20
C HIS A 18 -2.71 31.01 5.10
N GLU A 19 -1.85 31.05 4.07
CA GLU A 19 -1.67 29.93 3.17
C GLU A 19 -1.46 28.72 4.09
N PRO A 20 -2.33 27.70 4.04
CA PRO A 20 -2.08 26.51 4.83
C PRO A 20 -0.70 26.01 4.40
N ALA A 21 0.27 26.06 5.32
CA ALA A 21 1.61 25.56 5.10
C ALA A 21 1.50 24.27 4.28
N GLU A 22 2.12 24.26 3.08
CA GLU A 22 2.05 23.15 2.14
C GLU A 22 2.12 21.85 2.93
N ARG A 23 1.00 21.11 3.00
CA ARG A 23 0.99 19.85 3.74
C ARG A 23 2.08 19.00 3.10
N PRO A 24 3.10 18.56 3.85
CA PRO A 24 4.18 17.81 3.27
C PRO A 24 3.58 16.64 2.49
N THR A 25 3.97 16.52 1.22
CA THR A 25 3.50 15.45 0.34
C THR A 25 3.62 14.13 1.12
N PRO A 26 2.53 13.36 1.31
CA PRO A 26 2.59 12.15 2.10
C PRO A 26 3.66 11.24 1.51
N ILE A 27 4.71 10.96 2.29
CA ILE A 27 5.74 10.03 1.86
C ILE A 27 5.11 8.66 1.70
N ASN A 28 5.49 7.94 0.64
CA ASN A 28 4.97 6.59 0.44
C ASN A 28 5.54 5.64 1.52
N PRO A 29 4.89 4.50 1.79
CA PRO A 29 5.38 3.54 2.80
C PRO A 29 6.81 3.05 2.58
N THR A 30 7.28 2.95 1.33
CA THR A 30 8.68 2.56 1.06
C THR A 30 9.63 3.66 1.52
N SER A 31 9.38 4.91 1.13
CA SER A 31 10.13 6.07 1.61
C SER A 31 10.10 6.17 3.14
N ALA A 32 8.94 5.96 3.79
CA ALA A 32 8.82 5.94 5.24
C ALA A 32 9.67 4.83 5.88
N SER A 33 9.68 3.62 5.31
CA SER A 33 10.53 2.53 5.81
C SER A 33 12.02 2.90 5.78
N LEU A 34 12.49 3.54 4.71
CA LEU A 34 13.89 3.97 4.57
C LEU A 34 14.25 5.06 5.58
N LEU A 35 13.37 6.05 5.78
CA LEU A 35 13.54 7.06 6.82
C LEU A 35 13.58 6.42 8.22
N GLY A 36 12.77 5.39 8.48
CA GLY A 36 12.78 4.64 9.73
C GLY A 36 14.14 3.97 10.03
N TYR A 37 14.79 3.36 9.03
CA TYR A 37 16.15 2.83 9.21
C TYR A 37 17.18 3.94 9.46
N LEU A 38 17.05 5.05 8.74
CA LEU A 38 17.97 6.18 8.83
C LEU A 38 17.74 7.05 10.08
N TYR A 39 16.60 6.89 10.77
CA TYR A 39 16.23 7.67 11.94
C TYR A 39 17.26 7.56 13.07
N TRP A 40 17.80 6.35 13.28
CA TRP A 40 18.74 6.05 14.36
C TRP A 40 20.20 6.23 13.96
N GLN A 41 20.54 5.91 12.70
CA GLN A 41 21.93 5.98 12.22
C GLN A 41 21.99 6.19 10.71
N SER A 42 23.01 6.90 10.26
CA SER A 42 23.33 7.02 8.83
C SER A 42 23.82 5.69 8.28
N MET A 43 23.37 5.33 7.08
CA MET A 43 23.69 4.05 6.44
C MET A 43 24.01 4.26 4.96
N SER A 44 25.00 3.54 4.44
CA SER A 44 25.21 3.45 2.99
C SER A 44 24.05 2.70 2.32
N GLY A 45 23.78 2.97 1.05
CA GLY A 45 22.69 2.29 0.34
C GLY A 45 22.80 0.76 0.37
N GLY A 46 24.02 0.20 0.38
CA GLY A 46 24.23 -1.24 0.53
C GLY A 46 23.87 -1.77 1.93
N GLU A 47 24.13 -1.01 2.98
CA GLU A 47 23.75 -1.35 4.36
C GLU A 47 22.24 -1.26 4.55
N ILE A 48 21.59 -0.25 3.98
CA ILE A 48 20.13 -0.13 3.98
C ILE A 48 19.49 -1.33 3.30
N VAL A 49 19.98 -1.71 2.11
CA VAL A 49 19.48 -2.90 1.41
C VAL A 49 19.65 -4.15 2.26
N ALA A 50 20.81 -4.34 2.89
CA ALA A 50 21.05 -5.49 3.77
C ALA A 50 20.11 -5.47 5.00
N ALA A 51 19.89 -4.31 5.61
CA ALA A 51 19.00 -4.16 6.75
C ALA A 51 17.54 -4.45 6.40
N VAL A 52 17.06 -3.93 5.27
CA VAL A 52 15.71 -4.20 4.74
C VAL A 52 15.53 -5.69 4.48
N GLU A 53 16.45 -6.32 3.73
CA GLU A 53 16.40 -7.76 3.45
C GLU A 53 16.43 -8.61 4.73
N ALA A 54 17.20 -8.19 5.73
CA ALA A 54 17.36 -8.88 7.01
C ALA A 54 16.31 -8.54 8.08
N SER A 55 15.24 -7.81 7.77
CA SER A 55 14.19 -7.54 8.76
C SER A 55 12.78 -7.55 8.16
N VAL A 56 12.48 -6.61 7.25
CA VAL A 56 11.15 -6.49 6.63
C VAL A 56 11.03 -7.20 5.28
N GLY A 57 12.14 -7.58 4.64
CA GLY A 57 12.17 -8.04 3.24
C GLY A 57 11.34 -9.29 2.93
N HIS A 58 10.97 -10.07 3.95
CA HIS A 58 10.11 -11.25 3.80
C HIS A 58 8.62 -10.89 3.65
N PHE A 59 8.15 -9.76 4.23
CA PHE A 59 6.76 -9.27 4.08
C PHE A 59 6.67 -7.97 3.26
N TRP A 60 7.77 -7.25 3.10
CA TRP A 60 7.88 -5.99 2.36
C TRP A 60 8.64 -6.25 1.05
N ASN A 61 7.92 -6.56 -0.02
CA ASN A 61 8.49 -6.94 -1.31
C ASN A 61 9.03 -5.71 -2.07
N VAL A 62 10.17 -5.19 -1.61
CA VAL A 62 10.86 -4.05 -2.23
C VAL A 62 12.15 -4.53 -2.88
N THR A 63 12.28 -4.25 -4.17
CA THR A 63 13.50 -4.58 -4.93
C THR A 63 14.65 -3.65 -4.57
N ARG A 64 15.89 -4.12 -4.69
CA ARG A 64 17.09 -3.26 -4.53
C ARG A 64 17.01 -2.00 -5.39
N SER A 65 16.57 -2.13 -6.64
CA SER A 65 16.42 -0.99 -7.55
C SER A 65 15.37 0.01 -7.06
N GLN A 66 14.29 -0.46 -6.42
CA GLN A 66 13.30 0.42 -5.80
C GLN A 66 13.88 1.15 -4.59
N ILE A 67 14.64 0.46 -3.72
CA ILE A 67 15.34 1.11 -2.59
C ILE A 67 16.20 2.27 -3.09
N TYR A 68 17.04 2.05 -4.09
CA TYR A 68 17.91 3.10 -4.61
C TYR A 68 17.15 4.26 -5.28
N ARG A 69 16.05 3.97 -6.00
CA ARG A 69 15.19 5.02 -6.57
C ARG A 69 14.55 5.87 -5.48
N GLU A 70 14.02 5.25 -4.43
CA GLU A 70 13.40 5.96 -3.31
C GLU A 70 14.44 6.77 -2.52
N LEU A 71 15.64 6.24 -2.29
CA LEU A 71 16.74 7.01 -1.67
C LEU A 71 17.12 8.25 -2.47
N GLN A 72 17.15 8.15 -3.81
CA GLN A 72 17.37 9.30 -4.68
C GLN A 72 16.23 10.32 -4.59
N ALA A 73 14.97 9.87 -4.60
CA ALA A 73 13.81 10.75 -4.47
C ALA A 73 13.79 11.48 -3.10
N LEU A 74 14.11 10.77 -2.02
CA LEU A 74 14.26 11.37 -0.69
C LEU A 74 15.37 12.42 -0.66
N ALA A 75 16.51 12.15 -1.33
CA ALA A 75 17.62 13.10 -1.40
C ALA A 75 17.25 14.34 -2.22
N SER A 76 16.61 14.17 -3.38
CA SER A 76 16.11 15.28 -4.19
C SER A 76 15.06 16.12 -3.47
N SER A 77 14.31 15.53 -2.52
CA SER A 77 13.31 16.21 -1.71
C SER A 77 13.88 16.82 -0.42
N GLY A 78 15.19 16.71 -0.19
CA GLY A 78 15.86 17.22 1.01
C GLY A 78 15.50 16.48 2.30
N LEU A 79 14.94 15.27 2.22
CA LEU A 79 14.57 14.45 3.39
C LEU A 79 15.74 13.59 3.87
N VAL A 80 16.70 13.32 2.98
CA VAL A 80 17.99 12.72 3.32
C VAL A 80 19.11 13.48 2.64
N GLU A 81 20.31 13.40 3.19
CA GLU A 81 21.52 13.96 2.60
C GLU A 81 22.61 12.88 2.46
N LEU A 82 23.53 13.09 1.53
CA LEU A 82 24.70 12.24 1.36
C LEU A 82 25.83 12.80 2.22
N GLY A 83 26.29 12.02 3.19
CA GLY A 83 27.47 12.35 3.99
C GLY A 83 28.76 12.26 3.17
N GLU A 84 29.87 12.62 3.81
CA GLU A 84 31.19 12.57 3.17
C GLU A 84 31.51 11.16 2.67
N VAL A 85 32.13 11.11 1.49
CA VAL A 85 32.51 9.87 0.83
C VAL A 85 33.59 9.17 1.64
N GLY A 86 33.22 8.09 2.34
CA GLY A 86 34.17 7.31 3.13
C GLY A 86 35.23 6.57 2.29
N PRO A 87 36.19 5.88 2.94
CA PRO A 87 37.35 5.25 2.29
C PRO A 87 37.05 4.25 1.16
N ARG A 88 35.81 3.74 1.09
CA ARG A 88 35.33 2.80 0.07
C ARG A 88 34.50 3.45 -1.05
N ARG A 89 34.57 4.78 -1.20
CA ARG A 89 33.72 5.56 -2.12
C ARG A 89 32.21 5.37 -1.91
N ARG A 90 31.79 5.11 -0.67
CA ARG A 90 30.38 5.01 -0.30
C ARG A 90 30.04 6.18 0.62
N ALA A 91 29.22 7.10 0.13
CA ALA A 91 28.61 8.13 0.96
C ALA A 91 27.42 7.51 1.71
N PRO A 92 27.37 7.63 3.05
CA PRO A 92 26.19 7.23 3.81
C PRO A 92 25.05 8.22 3.53
N TYR A 93 23.81 7.71 3.50
CA TYR A 93 22.63 8.55 3.60
C TYR A 93 22.41 8.89 5.07
N ALA A 94 22.10 10.15 5.37
CA ALA A 94 21.72 10.63 6.68
C ALA A 94 20.34 11.28 6.57
N ILE A 95 19.46 11.03 7.55
CA ILE A 95 18.17 11.71 7.61
C ILE A 95 18.37 13.18 8.00
N THR A 96 17.69 14.11 7.31
CA THR A 96 17.67 15.52 7.67
C THR A 96 16.62 15.80 8.74
N ASP A 97 16.62 16.98 9.36
CA ASP A 97 15.57 17.34 10.33
C ASP A 97 14.17 17.36 9.67
N ARG A 98 14.09 17.87 8.44
CA ARG A 98 12.87 17.78 7.62
C ARG A 98 12.46 16.32 7.35
N GLY A 99 13.43 15.43 7.12
CA GLY A 99 13.19 13.99 6.99
C GLY A 99 12.63 13.36 8.25
N ARG A 100 13.14 13.75 9.42
CA ARG A 100 12.63 13.29 10.73
C ARG A 100 11.20 13.74 10.94
N GLU A 101 10.90 15.02 10.71
CA GLU A 101 9.55 15.57 10.81
C GLU A 101 8.58 14.85 9.87
N ALA A 102 8.98 14.63 8.62
CA ALA A 102 8.16 13.91 7.64
C ALA A 102 7.89 12.45 8.05
N PHE A 103 8.88 11.77 8.62
CA PHE A 103 8.72 10.39 9.10
C PHE A 103 7.79 10.32 10.31
N LEU A 104 7.97 11.21 11.30
CA LEU A 104 7.10 11.26 12.48
C LEU A 104 5.66 11.63 12.10
N ALA A 105 5.47 12.61 11.22
CA ALA A 105 4.15 12.96 10.70
C ALA A 105 3.49 11.77 9.97
N TRP A 106 4.27 10.97 9.23
CA TRP A 106 3.74 9.77 8.57
C TRP A 106 3.29 8.69 9.57
N LEU A 107 4.00 8.52 10.70
CA LEU A 107 3.61 7.56 11.75
C LEU A 107 2.29 7.94 12.44
N GLU A 108 1.86 9.20 12.36
CA GLU A 108 0.60 9.68 12.92
C GLU A 108 -0.59 9.55 11.96
N ILE A 109 -0.34 9.20 10.68
CA ILE A 109 -1.40 8.98 9.70
C ILE A 109 -2.04 7.61 9.95
N ASP A 110 -3.37 7.56 10.01
CA ASP A 110 -4.11 6.31 10.11
C ASP A 110 -3.69 5.33 9.01
N PRO A 111 -3.41 4.06 9.34
CA PRO A 111 -3.00 3.08 8.34
C PRO A 111 -4.13 2.83 7.34
N GLY A 112 -3.78 2.82 6.06
CA GLY A 112 -4.68 2.37 5.00
C GLY A 112 -4.94 0.86 5.06
N PRO A 113 -5.84 0.34 4.20
CA PRO A 113 -6.09 -1.10 4.12
C PRO A 113 -4.83 -1.85 3.69
N ASP A 114 -4.60 -3.01 4.31
CA ASP A 114 -3.54 -3.93 3.89
C ASP A 114 -3.81 -4.46 2.48
N VAL A 115 -2.78 -4.44 1.62
CA VAL A 115 -2.88 -4.93 0.24
C VAL A 115 -2.07 -6.21 0.08
N MET A 116 -2.75 -7.35 0.00
CA MET A 116 -2.11 -8.62 -0.33
C MET A 116 -2.05 -8.81 -1.86
N ARG A 117 -0.84 -8.89 -2.42
CA ARG A 117 -0.63 -9.20 -3.86
C ARG A 117 0.16 -10.50 -4.00
N SER A 118 -0.54 -11.63 -4.10
CA SER A 118 0.08 -12.94 -4.29
C SER A 118 -0.13 -13.48 -5.71
N PRO A 119 0.91 -13.50 -6.57
CA PRO A 119 0.83 -14.14 -7.87
C PRO A 119 0.51 -15.64 -7.80
N PHE A 120 0.89 -16.29 -6.70
CA PHE A 120 0.60 -17.70 -6.48
C PHE A 120 -0.90 -17.92 -6.21
N LEU A 121 -1.51 -17.14 -5.30
CA LEU A 121 -2.95 -17.24 -5.06
C LEU A 121 -3.76 -16.89 -6.31
N LEU A 122 -3.32 -15.90 -7.08
CA LEU A 122 -3.96 -15.58 -8.37
C LEU A 122 -3.87 -16.74 -9.36
N LYS A 123 -2.72 -17.42 -9.46
CA LYS A 123 -2.59 -18.63 -10.29
C LYS A 123 -3.44 -19.77 -9.76
N PHE A 124 -3.53 -19.92 -8.44
CA PHE A 124 -4.36 -20.93 -7.78
C PHE A 124 -5.86 -20.69 -8.04
N PHE A 125 -6.31 -19.43 -8.05
CA PHE A 125 -7.67 -19.06 -8.42
C PHE A 125 -8.04 -19.56 -9.83
N PHE A 126 -7.10 -19.47 -10.78
CA PHE A 126 -7.26 -20.00 -12.14
C PHE A 126 -6.74 -21.44 -12.30
N ALA A 127 -6.52 -22.18 -11.21
CA ALA A 127 -6.02 -23.55 -11.25
C ALA A 127 -6.87 -24.51 -12.10
N PRO A 128 -8.22 -24.37 -12.22
CA PRO A 128 -9.01 -25.24 -13.09
C PRO A 128 -8.62 -25.19 -14.58
N LEU A 129 -7.90 -24.15 -15.01
CA LEU A 129 -7.38 -24.02 -16.38
C LEU A 129 -6.01 -24.70 -16.58
N LEU A 130 -5.41 -25.21 -15.51
CA LEU A 130 -4.05 -25.74 -15.51
C LEU A 130 -4.06 -27.27 -15.35
N PRO A 131 -3.11 -27.99 -15.96
CA PRO A 131 -2.88 -29.39 -15.63
C PRO A 131 -2.45 -29.54 -14.16
N ASP A 132 -2.91 -30.60 -13.49
CA ASP A 132 -2.57 -30.89 -12.08
C ASP A 132 -1.07 -30.85 -11.80
N GLU A 133 -0.26 -31.40 -12.71
CA GLU A 133 1.21 -31.38 -12.60
C GLU A 133 1.78 -29.95 -12.54
N THR A 134 1.17 -29.01 -13.25
CA THR A 134 1.60 -27.61 -13.23
C THR A 134 1.35 -26.99 -11.86
N LEU A 135 0.19 -27.27 -11.26
CA LEU A 135 -0.16 -26.76 -9.93
C LEU A 135 0.72 -27.39 -8.85
N ARG A 136 0.97 -28.71 -8.91
CA ARG A 136 1.91 -29.41 -8.02
C ARG A 136 3.31 -28.80 -8.08
N ARG A 137 3.80 -28.50 -9.28
CA ARG A 137 5.08 -27.80 -9.47
C ARG A 137 5.08 -26.42 -8.81
N PHE A 138 4.00 -25.65 -8.93
CA PHE A 138 3.92 -24.33 -8.27
C PHE A 138 4.03 -24.45 -6.76
N VAL A 139 3.37 -25.45 -6.15
CA VAL A 139 3.50 -25.70 -4.71
C VAL A 139 4.88 -26.19 -4.33
N GLY A 140 5.52 -27.03 -5.13
CA GLY A 140 6.92 -27.42 -4.94
C GLY A 140 7.89 -26.23 -4.96
N ILE A 141 7.53 -25.12 -5.60
CA ILE A 141 8.31 -23.87 -5.60
C ILE A 141 7.97 -22.97 -4.41
N VAL A 142 6.69 -22.92 -4.02
CA VAL A 142 6.18 -21.96 -3.02
C VAL A 142 6.37 -22.47 -1.60
N ARG A 143 6.13 -23.76 -1.34
CA ARG A 143 6.27 -24.37 -0.01
C ARG A 143 7.66 -24.14 0.62
N PRO A 144 8.78 -24.43 -0.06
CA PRO A 144 10.10 -24.23 0.55
C PRO A 144 10.35 -22.77 0.98
N ARG A 145 9.79 -21.79 0.26
CA ARG A 145 9.93 -20.37 0.62
C ARG A 145 9.21 -20.03 1.94
N HIS A 146 8.01 -20.57 2.14
CA HIS A 146 7.28 -20.41 3.39
C HIS A 146 7.97 -21.16 4.55
N GLU A 147 8.52 -22.34 4.29
CA GLU A 147 9.30 -23.09 5.29
C GLU A 147 10.57 -22.34 5.71
N GLU A 148 11.32 -21.80 4.74
CA GLU A 148 12.52 -20.98 4.97
C GLU A 148 12.17 -19.70 5.75
N ALA A 149 11.11 -19.00 5.37
CA ALA A 149 10.63 -17.80 6.06
C ALA A 149 10.19 -18.11 7.51
N LEU A 150 9.42 -19.18 7.71
CA LEU A 150 8.98 -19.61 9.04
C LEU A 150 10.18 -19.94 9.94
N ALA A 151 11.15 -20.68 9.42
CA ALA A 151 12.38 -21.01 10.15
C ALA A 151 13.16 -19.74 10.51
N TYR A 152 13.28 -18.80 9.56
CA TYR A 152 13.93 -17.51 9.78
C TYR A 152 13.26 -16.71 10.91
N TYR A 153 11.93 -16.54 10.88
CA TYR A 153 11.23 -15.77 11.90
C TYR A 153 11.26 -16.41 13.28
N ARG A 154 11.15 -17.74 13.37
CA ARG A 154 11.30 -18.47 14.63
C ARG A 154 12.69 -18.29 15.24
N ASN A 155 13.73 -18.22 14.41
CA ASN A 155 15.10 -17.94 14.86
C ASN A 155 15.33 -16.46 15.24
N LEU A 156 14.63 -15.54 14.58
CA LEU A 156 14.72 -14.09 14.84
C LEU A 156 14.02 -13.70 16.15
N LEU A 157 12.83 -14.28 16.42
CA LEU A 157 11.95 -13.86 17.52
C LEU A 157 12.64 -13.79 18.89
N PRO A 158 13.48 -14.77 19.33
CA PRO A 158 14.14 -14.69 20.63
C PRO A 158 15.05 -13.47 20.78
N ALA A 159 15.67 -13.00 19.70
CA ALA A 159 16.53 -11.82 19.72
C ALA A 159 15.73 -10.53 19.88
N ILE A 160 14.63 -10.40 19.14
CA ILE A 160 13.80 -9.19 19.11
C ILE A 160 12.98 -9.02 20.39
N VAL A 161 12.44 -10.12 20.95
CA VAL A 161 11.66 -10.09 22.20
C VAL A 161 12.45 -9.50 23.37
N ARG A 162 13.78 -9.61 23.36
CA ARG A 162 14.65 -9.05 24.40
C ARG A 162 14.90 -7.55 24.25
N THR A 163 14.64 -6.97 23.08
CA THR A 163 15.05 -5.60 22.75
C THR A 163 13.87 -4.67 22.56
N ASP A 164 12.81 -5.11 21.88
CA ASP A 164 11.67 -4.25 21.54
C ASP A 164 10.36 -5.04 21.42
N PRO A 165 9.36 -4.77 22.30
CA PRO A 165 8.06 -5.43 22.23
C PRO A 165 7.30 -5.24 20.92
N ALA A 166 7.35 -4.05 20.29
CA ALA A 166 6.50 -3.76 19.13
C ALA A 166 6.93 -4.55 17.87
N PRO A 167 8.21 -4.54 17.46
CA PRO A 167 8.72 -5.42 16.40
C PRO A 167 8.54 -6.90 16.73
N ALA A 168 8.59 -7.31 17.99
CA ALA A 168 8.32 -8.70 18.36
C ALA A 168 6.89 -9.13 18.02
N HIS A 169 5.90 -8.24 18.17
CA HIS A 169 4.53 -8.51 17.74
C HIS A 169 4.41 -8.66 16.22
N VAL A 170 5.15 -7.85 15.45
CA VAL A 170 5.21 -7.98 13.98
C VAL A 170 5.80 -9.34 13.57
N VAL A 171 6.89 -9.77 14.21
CA VAL A 171 7.49 -11.09 13.94
C VAL A 171 6.54 -12.24 14.30
N ARG A 172 5.75 -12.11 15.38
CA ARG A 172 4.74 -13.11 15.74
C ARG A 172 3.62 -13.21 14.69
N LEU A 173 3.16 -12.07 14.17
CA LEU A 173 2.19 -12.06 13.07
C LEU A 173 2.76 -12.77 11.83
N ALA A 174 4.03 -12.50 11.50
CA ALA A 174 4.70 -13.16 10.39
C ALA A 174 4.75 -14.69 10.57
N ILE A 175 5.11 -15.18 11.77
CA ILE A 175 5.07 -16.61 12.09
C ILE A 175 3.67 -17.20 11.88
N ALA A 176 2.64 -16.53 12.40
CA ALA A 176 1.25 -17.01 12.26
C ALA A 176 0.80 -17.04 10.80
N TYR A 177 1.22 -16.07 9.99
CA TYR A 177 0.96 -16.05 8.55
C TYR A 177 1.64 -17.23 7.84
N GLU A 178 2.93 -17.47 8.08
CA GLU A 178 3.65 -18.58 7.44
C GLU A 178 3.10 -19.95 7.85
N GLU A 179 2.73 -20.13 9.12
CA GLU A 179 2.04 -21.33 9.60
C GLU A 179 0.67 -21.50 8.94
N GLY A 180 -0.11 -20.42 8.82
CA GLY A 180 -1.39 -20.43 8.13
C GLY A 180 -1.27 -20.82 6.66
N MET A 181 -0.27 -20.28 5.96
CA MET A 181 0.02 -20.61 4.56
C MET A 181 0.40 -22.08 4.39
N LEU A 182 1.28 -22.62 5.24
CA LEU A 182 1.68 -24.03 5.18
C LEU A 182 0.51 -24.97 5.52
N ASN A 183 -0.27 -24.66 6.55
CA ASN A 183 -1.46 -25.41 6.91
C ASN A 183 -2.48 -25.41 5.77
N TRP A 184 -2.68 -24.26 5.11
CA TRP A 184 -3.55 -24.17 3.94
C TRP A 184 -3.02 -25.02 2.78
N LEU A 185 -1.72 -24.98 2.50
CA LEU A 185 -1.10 -25.81 1.46
C LEU A 185 -1.26 -27.32 1.72
N ASP A 186 -1.23 -27.73 2.99
CA ASP A 186 -1.44 -29.12 3.43
C ASP A 186 -2.91 -29.54 3.32
N ALA A 187 -3.85 -28.60 3.50
CA ALA A 187 -5.28 -28.85 3.43
C ALA A 187 -5.83 -28.95 1.99
N ILE A 188 -5.07 -28.52 0.97
CA ILE A 188 -5.53 -28.57 -0.42
C ILE A 188 -5.72 -30.03 -0.87
N PRO A 189 -6.93 -30.41 -1.34
CA PRO A 189 -7.17 -31.74 -1.88
C PRO A 189 -6.58 -31.85 -3.30
N TRP A 190 -5.32 -32.30 -3.39
CA TRP A 190 -4.48 -32.38 -4.62
C TRP A 190 -5.00 -33.29 -5.77
N GLY A 191 -6.29 -33.61 -5.83
CA GLY A 191 -6.87 -34.46 -6.87
C GLY A 191 -8.35 -34.23 -7.19
N LYS A 192 -9.04 -33.32 -6.48
CA LYS A 192 -10.39 -32.85 -6.75
C LYS A 192 -10.54 -31.49 -6.07
N LEU A 193 -10.45 -30.42 -6.84
CA LEU A 193 -11.03 -29.15 -6.41
C LEU A 193 -12.47 -29.17 -6.93
N ALA A 194 -13.30 -30.07 -6.39
CA ALA A 194 -14.72 -30.10 -6.75
C ALA A 194 -15.47 -29.12 -5.84
N ALA A 195 -16.51 -28.48 -6.36
CA ALA A 195 -17.40 -27.62 -5.56
C ALA A 195 -18.02 -28.39 -4.36
N GLU A 196 -18.08 -29.72 -4.48
CA GLU A 196 -18.55 -30.67 -3.47
C GLU A 196 -17.63 -30.73 -2.22
N ASP A 197 -16.36 -30.35 -2.34
CA ASP A 197 -15.37 -30.37 -1.25
C ASP A 197 -15.37 -29.07 -0.42
N LEU A 198 -16.09 -28.05 -0.89
CA LEU A 198 -16.36 -26.82 -0.16
C LEU A 198 -17.81 -26.91 0.30
N ASP A 199 -18.05 -27.13 1.60
CA ASP A 199 -19.37 -26.87 2.16
C ASP A 199 -19.73 -25.42 1.80
N PRO A 200 -20.74 -25.16 0.97
CA PRO A 200 -21.03 -23.80 0.53
C PRO A 200 -21.40 -22.88 1.69
N GLY A 201 -21.63 -23.43 2.90
CA GLY A 201 -22.20 -22.69 4.01
C GLY A 201 -23.64 -22.30 3.70
N GLU A 202 -24.31 -21.65 4.65
CA GLU A 202 -25.65 -21.12 4.42
C GLU A 202 -25.69 -20.27 3.13
N PRO A 203 -26.78 -20.36 2.34
CA PRO A 203 -26.92 -19.58 1.12
C PRO A 203 -26.70 -18.10 1.42
N VAL A 204 -25.92 -17.44 0.57
CA VAL A 204 -25.68 -15.99 0.65
C VAL A 204 -27.04 -15.29 0.71
N PRO A 205 -27.36 -14.57 1.80
CA PRO A 205 -28.60 -13.83 1.90
C PRO A 205 -28.76 -12.90 0.70
N ASP A 206 -29.99 -12.78 0.19
CA ASP A 206 -30.34 -11.99 -1.00
C ASP A 206 -29.81 -10.55 -0.96
N GLU A 207 -29.61 -10.01 0.25
CA GLU A 207 -29.07 -8.67 0.55
C GLU A 207 -27.60 -8.46 0.14
N LEU A 208 -26.83 -9.51 -0.11
CA LEU A 208 -25.41 -9.44 -0.53
C LEU A 208 -25.20 -9.65 -2.04
N GLN A 209 -26.28 -9.83 -2.81
CA GLN A 209 -26.18 -9.81 -4.27
C GLN A 209 -25.93 -8.36 -4.72
N PRO A 210 -24.96 -8.11 -5.62
CA PRO A 210 -24.79 -6.78 -6.17
C PRO A 210 -26.10 -6.36 -6.84
N GLU A 211 -26.65 -5.22 -6.41
CA GLU A 211 -27.81 -4.60 -7.03
C GLU A 211 -27.60 -4.58 -8.56
N PRO A 212 -28.58 -5.06 -9.35
CA PRO A 212 -28.43 -5.07 -10.80
C PRO A 212 -28.14 -3.65 -11.28
N ASP A 213 -27.19 -3.52 -12.21
CA ASP A 213 -26.83 -2.22 -12.78
C ASP A 213 -28.10 -1.44 -13.14
N PRO A 214 -28.19 -0.14 -12.79
CA PRO A 214 -29.33 0.67 -13.17
C PRO A 214 -29.51 0.58 -14.68
N LYS A 215 -30.72 0.23 -15.12
CA LYS A 215 -31.02 0.08 -16.55
C LYS A 215 -30.54 1.34 -17.28
N PRO A 216 -29.84 1.18 -18.41
CA PRO A 216 -29.37 2.34 -19.18
C PRO A 216 -30.56 3.24 -19.49
N ASP A 217 -30.36 4.54 -19.33
CA ASP A 217 -31.38 5.54 -19.62
C ASP A 217 -32.00 5.26 -20.99
N PRO A 218 -33.33 5.36 -21.14
CA PRO A 218 -33.97 5.21 -22.43
C PRO A 218 -33.31 6.19 -23.42
N LYS A 219 -32.87 5.69 -24.57
CA LYS A 219 -32.30 6.52 -25.63
C LYS A 219 -33.24 7.70 -25.90
N PRO A 220 -32.72 8.93 -26.05
CA PRO A 220 -33.56 10.05 -26.45
C PRO A 220 -34.31 9.69 -27.74
N GLU A 221 -35.62 9.92 -27.73
CA GLU A 221 -36.46 9.75 -28.91
C GLU A 221 -35.87 10.59 -30.06
N PRO A 222 -35.85 10.07 -31.30
CA PRO A 222 -35.36 10.86 -32.43
C PRO A 222 -36.20 12.12 -32.55
N GLU A 223 -35.54 13.29 -32.57
CA GLU A 223 -36.18 14.57 -32.84
C GLU A 223 -37.04 14.45 -34.10
N SER A 224 -38.32 14.79 -33.97
CA SER A 224 -39.26 14.86 -35.08
C SER A 224 -38.72 15.79 -36.17
N ASP A 225 -38.69 15.31 -37.41
CA ASP A 225 -38.32 16.11 -38.59
C ASP A 225 -39.07 17.46 -38.58
N PRO A 226 -38.39 18.59 -38.83
CA PRO A 226 -39.07 19.88 -38.89
C PRO A 226 -40.09 19.91 -40.04
N ASP A 227 -41.26 20.50 -39.77
CA ASP A 227 -42.37 20.66 -40.72
C ASP A 227 -41.88 21.26 -42.06
N PRO A 228 -42.43 20.80 -43.21
CA PRO A 228 -42.04 21.31 -44.51
C PRO A 228 -42.39 22.80 -44.66
N ILE A 229 -41.39 23.57 -45.11
CA ILE A 229 -41.52 25.00 -45.42
C ILE A 229 -42.60 25.18 -46.52
N PRO A 230 -43.62 26.04 -46.34
CA PRO A 230 -44.63 26.27 -47.36
C PRO A 230 -44.03 27.01 -48.58
N GLU A 231 -44.32 26.49 -49.78
CA GLU A 231 -43.91 27.10 -51.05
C GLU A 231 -44.56 28.48 -51.26
N PRO A 232 -43.87 29.45 -51.88
CA PRO A 232 -44.43 30.76 -52.17
C PRO A 232 -45.38 30.73 -53.38
N ASP A 233 -46.56 31.34 -53.21
CA ASP A 233 -47.59 31.53 -54.23
C ASP A 233 -47.02 32.08 -55.54
N ARG A 234 -47.32 31.39 -56.66
CA ARG A 234 -47.07 31.89 -58.02
C ARG A 234 -48.42 32.28 -58.64
N THR A 235 -48.49 33.54 -59.11
CA THR A 235 -49.52 34.05 -60.01
C THR A 235 -49.45 33.36 -61.38
#